data_AF-A0A2J7ZRG0-F1
#
_entry.id   AF-A0A2J7ZRG0-F1
#
_cell.length_a   1.000
_cell.length_b   1.000
_cell.length_c   1.000
_cell.angle_alpha   90.00
_cell.angle_beta   90.00
_cell.angle_gamma   90.00
#
_symmetry.space_group_name_H-M   'P 1'
#
loop_
_entity.id
_entity.type
_entity.pdbx_description
1 polymer ?
#
loop_
_entity_poly.entity_id
_entity_poly.type
_entity_poly.pdbx_seq_one_letter_code
_entity_poly.pdbx_strand_id
1 'polypeptide(L)'
;MYAPSMLQLWDCYSTINQQFTISPVGDAFSIRDVGDGYYQIKNVNSGKCIDLTDYNPNNGAVIQQWSCFFNNAAKRWMMEAFGTLWLVQVA
;
A
#
# COMPACT_ATOMS: atom_id res chain seq x y z
N MET A 1 -21.53 17.43 -6.47
CA MET A 1 -20.26 17.67 -5.75
C MET A 1 -19.68 16.30 -5.43
N TYR A 2 -18.60 15.88 -6.08
CA TYR A 2 -17.99 14.57 -5.79
C TYR A 2 -17.07 14.72 -4.58
N ALA A 3 -17.23 13.84 -3.59
CA ALA A 3 -16.28 13.72 -2.49
C ALA A 3 -14.89 13.39 -3.06
N PRO A 4 -13.79 13.85 -2.43
CA PRO A 4 -12.45 13.49 -2.88
C PRO A 4 -12.32 11.96 -2.94
N SER A 5 -11.70 11.46 -4.01
CA SER A 5 -11.42 10.03 -4.19
C SER A 5 -10.35 9.62 -3.17
N MET A 6 -10.82 9.21 -2.00
CA MET A 6 -9.98 8.70 -0.92
C MET A 6 -9.74 7.20 -1.11
N LEU A 7 -8.52 6.77 -0.83
CA LEU A 7 -8.22 5.35 -0.70
C LEU A 7 -8.83 4.86 0.62
N GLN A 8 -9.53 3.73 0.55
CA GLN A 8 -10.18 3.12 1.69
C GLN A 8 -9.90 1.62 1.74
N LEU A 9 -9.93 1.05 2.94
CA LEU A 9 -9.95 -0.38 3.14
C LEU A 9 -11.30 -0.95 2.67
N TRP A 10 -11.22 -2.07 1.97
CA TRP A 10 -12.38 -2.87 1.64
C TRP A 10 -11.98 -4.33 1.56
N ASP A 11 -12.95 -5.23 1.79
CA ASP A 11 -12.80 -6.65 1.52
C ASP A 11 -12.25 -6.88 0.11
N CYS A 12 -11.30 -7.80 -0.02
CA CYS A 12 -10.68 -8.12 -1.30
C CYS A 12 -11.66 -8.93 -2.17
N TYR A 13 -12.07 -8.36 -3.29
CA TYR A 13 -12.89 -9.00 -4.32
C TYR A 13 -12.12 -9.17 -5.64
N SER A 14 -10.81 -8.91 -5.65
CA SER A 14 -9.95 -8.96 -6.86
C SER A 14 -10.43 -8.08 -8.02
N THR A 15 -11.28 -7.08 -7.74
CA THR A 15 -11.80 -6.15 -8.74
C THR A 15 -10.74 -5.15 -9.17
N ILE A 16 -10.89 -4.56 -10.35
CA ILE A 16 -9.88 -3.65 -10.92
C ILE A 16 -9.59 -2.42 -10.07
N ASN A 17 -10.54 -1.97 -9.23
CA ASN A 17 -10.36 -0.85 -8.31
C ASN A 17 -9.61 -1.21 -7.02
N GLN A 18 -9.16 -2.47 -6.89
CA GLN A 18 -8.32 -2.98 -5.80
C GLN A 18 -6.94 -3.44 -6.31
N GLN A 19 -6.68 -3.28 -7.61
CA GLN A 19 -5.40 -3.58 -8.23
C GLN A 19 -4.62 -2.29 -8.44
N PHE A 20 -3.42 -2.20 -7.86
CA PHE A 20 -2.59 -1.00 -7.88
C PHE A 20 -1.26 -1.29 -8.57
N THR A 21 -0.88 -0.43 -9.51
CA THR A 21 0.49 -0.41 -10.04
C THR A 21 1.38 0.41 -9.12
N ILE A 22 2.50 -0.16 -8.73
CA ILE A 22 3.53 0.53 -7.95
C ILE A 22 4.66 0.94 -8.91
N SER A 23 4.69 2.22 -9.26
CA SER A 23 5.74 2.80 -10.10
C SER A 23 6.70 3.62 -9.23
N PRO A 24 7.98 3.27 -9.14
CA PRO A 24 8.96 4.11 -8.45
C PRO A 24 9.08 5.47 -9.15
N VAL A 25 9.14 6.55 -8.38
CA VAL A 25 9.36 7.91 -8.89
C VAL A 25 10.77 8.34 -8.51
N GLY A 26 11.65 8.44 -9.52
CA GLY A 26 13.08 8.68 -9.31
C GLY A 26 13.77 7.54 -8.55
N ASP A 27 14.93 7.83 -7.96
CA ASP A 27 15.75 6.82 -7.26
C ASP A 27 15.28 6.53 -5.83
N ALA A 28 14.23 7.22 -5.38
CA ALA A 28 13.83 7.27 -3.98
C ALA A 28 12.43 6.67 -3.79
N PHE A 29 12.33 5.35 -3.90
CA PHE A 29 11.14 4.58 -3.57
C PHE A 29 11.54 3.44 -2.61
N SER A 30 10.86 3.30 -1.47
CA SER A 30 11.15 2.25 -0.49
C SER A 30 9.93 1.41 -0.16
N ILE A 31 9.88 0.20 -0.73
CA ILE A 31 9.14 -0.92 -0.17
C ILE A 31 10.06 -1.61 0.82
N ARG A 32 9.60 -1.76 2.06
CA ARG A 32 10.31 -2.54 3.07
C ARG A 32 9.55 -3.83 3.33
N ASP A 33 10.21 -4.95 3.08
CA ASP A 33 9.76 -6.26 3.55
C ASP A 33 9.82 -6.29 5.09
N VAL A 34 8.72 -6.68 5.73
CA VAL A 34 8.60 -6.81 7.19
C VAL A 34 8.35 -8.26 7.63
N GLY A 35 8.51 -9.24 6.72
CA GLY A 35 8.30 -10.67 6.96
C GLY A 35 6.91 -11.15 6.53
N ASP A 36 6.79 -12.47 6.31
CA ASP A 36 5.53 -13.18 6.06
C ASP A 36 4.70 -12.64 4.87
N GLY A 37 5.35 -12.05 3.87
CA GLY A 37 4.69 -11.47 2.69
C GLY A 37 4.07 -10.08 2.91
N TYR A 38 4.36 -9.45 4.05
CA TYR A 38 3.93 -8.09 4.35
C TYR A 38 4.99 -7.05 4.02
N TYR A 39 4.50 -5.89 3.61
CA TYR A 39 5.31 -4.76 3.22
C TYR A 39 4.87 -3.47 3.92
N GLN A 40 5.83 -2.57 4.10
CA GLN A 40 5.59 -1.17 4.41
C GLN A 40 5.89 -0.31 3.20
N ILE A 41 4.93 0.55 2.85
CA ILE A 41 5.06 1.56 1.80
C ILE A 41 5.28 2.90 2.49
N LYS A 42 6.47 3.48 2.30
CA LYS A 42 6.87 4.74 2.93
C LYS A 42 6.96 5.84 1.89
N ASN A 43 6.31 6.96 2.16
CA ASN A 43 6.48 8.17 1.38
C ASN A 43 7.87 8.77 1.65
N VAL A 44 8.64 8.97 0.60
CA VAL A 44 10.03 9.43 0.73
C VAL A 44 10.13 10.88 1.17
N ASN A 45 9.22 11.74 0.73
CA ASN A 45 9.24 13.15 1.10
C ASN A 45 8.90 13.35 2.58
N SER A 46 7.85 12.67 3.08
CA SER A 46 7.38 12.86 4.46
C SER A 46 8.05 11.92 5.46
N GLY A 47 8.64 10.81 4.99
CA GLY A 47 9.14 9.74 5.84
C GLY A 47 8.05 8.93 6.56
N LYS A 48 6.77 9.12 6.21
CA LYS A 48 5.62 8.44 6.83
C LYS A 48 5.19 7.22 6.02
N CYS A 49 4.61 6.24 6.69
CA CYS A 49 4.09 5.01 6.09
C CYS A 49 2.60 5.12 5.77
N ILE A 50 2.14 4.38 4.76
CA ILE A 50 0.73 4.12 4.52
C ILE A 50 0.14 3.41 5.75
N ASP A 51 -0.95 3.96 6.28
CA ASP A 51 -1.54 3.60 7.56
C ASP A 51 -3.06 3.50 7.47
N LEU A 52 -3.63 2.45 8.03
CA LEU A 52 -5.06 2.29 8.25
C LEU A 52 -5.47 3.13 9.46
N THR A 53 -6.25 4.20 9.22
CA THR A 53 -6.60 5.18 10.25
C THR A 53 -7.26 4.50 11.45
N ASP A 54 -6.78 4.86 12.65
CA ASP A 54 -7.28 4.38 13.94
C ASP A 54 -7.37 2.86 14.08
N TYR A 55 -6.54 2.11 13.33
CA TYR A 55 -6.55 0.65 13.32
C TYR A 55 -7.92 0.05 12.93
N ASN A 56 -8.76 0.82 12.23
CA ASN A 56 -10.14 0.45 11.96
C ASN A 56 -10.21 -0.63 10.86
N PRO A 57 -10.55 -1.90 11.18
CA PRO A 57 -10.54 -2.98 10.20
C PRO A 57 -11.81 -3.03 9.34
N ASN A 58 -12.74 -2.09 9.52
CA ASN A 58 -14.03 -2.13 8.84
C ASN A 58 -13.95 -1.54 7.42
N ASN A 59 -14.76 -2.08 6.52
CA ASN A 59 -14.95 -1.54 5.17
C ASN A 59 -15.29 -0.05 5.20
N GLY A 60 -14.62 0.73 4.36
CA GLY A 60 -14.74 2.20 4.31
C GLY A 60 -13.77 2.93 5.24
N ALA A 61 -12.96 2.22 6.03
CA ALA A 61 -11.90 2.83 6.80
C ALA A 61 -10.89 3.54 5.90
N VAL A 62 -10.50 4.75 6.29
CA VAL A 62 -9.65 5.62 5.49
C VAL A 62 -8.19 5.19 5.57
N ILE A 63 -7.46 5.36 4.46
CA ILE A 63 -6.01 5.22 4.44
C ILE A 63 -5.34 6.59 4.58
N GLN A 64 -4.39 6.72 5.50
CA GLN A 64 -3.65 7.94 5.79
C GLN A 64 -2.12 7.72 5.73
N GLN A 65 -1.36 8.79 5.97
CA GLN A 65 0.08 8.72 6.20
C GLN A 65 0.41 9.01 7.66
N TRP A 66 1.09 8.08 8.32
CA TRP A 66 1.50 8.25 9.72
C TRP A 66 2.91 7.72 9.99
N SER A 67 3.44 8.00 11.18
CA SER A 67 4.75 7.51 11.62
C SER A 67 4.85 5.99 11.43
N CYS A 68 5.95 5.53 10.85
CA CYS A 68 6.20 4.12 10.63
C CYS A 68 6.44 3.40 11.96
N PHE A 69 5.63 2.38 12.26
CA PHE A 69 5.82 1.50 13.42
C PHE A 69 5.84 0.05 12.91
N PHE A 70 6.95 -0.68 13.14
CA PHE A 70 7.20 -1.98 12.50
C PHE A 70 6.34 -3.12 13.05
N ASN A 71 5.89 -3.03 14.31
CA ASN A 71 5.03 -4.01 14.97
C ASN A 71 3.55 -3.60 15.00
N ASN A 72 3.06 -3.04 13.89
CA ASN A 72 1.71 -2.50 13.81
C ASN A 72 0.98 -2.99 12.55
N ALA A 73 -0.08 -3.77 12.74
CA ALA A 73 -0.88 -4.34 11.65
C ALA A 73 -1.53 -3.30 10.73
N ALA A 74 -1.88 -2.11 11.24
CA ALA A 74 -2.46 -1.01 10.46
C ALA A 74 -1.51 -0.48 9.37
N LYS A 75 -0.22 -0.84 9.44
CA LYS A 75 0.84 -0.37 8.52
C LYS A 75 1.49 -1.53 7.77
N ARG A 76 0.89 -2.72 7.80
CA ARG A 76 1.38 -3.91 7.11
C ARG A 76 0.44 -4.22 5.95
N TRP A 77 0.96 -4.15 4.74
CA TRP A 77 0.20 -4.35 3.52
C TRP A 77 0.69 -5.61 2.84
N MET A 78 -0.20 -6.57 2.61
CA MET A 78 0.11 -7.73 1.80
C MET A 78 0.06 -7.33 0.34
N MET A 79 1.07 -7.73 -0.44
CA MET A 79 1.12 -7.49 -1.88
C MET A 79 0.96 -8.82 -2.60
N GLU A 80 -0.17 -9.00 -3.26
CA GLU A 80 -0.41 -10.13 -4.15
C GLU A 80 -0.17 -9.68 -5.59
N ALA A 81 0.60 -10.47 -6.36
CA ALA A 81 0.79 -10.19 -7.77
C ALA A 81 -0.47 -10.57 -8.55
N PHE A 82 -1.13 -9.57 -9.16
CA PHE A 82 -2.25 -9.79 -10.05
C PHE A 82 -1.74 -9.84 -11.50
N GLY A 83 -1.78 -11.04 -12.11
CA GLY A 83 -1.32 -11.30 -13.48
C GLY A 83 0.15 -11.73 -13.61
N THR A 84 0.52 -12.23 -14.79
CA THR A 84 1.88 -12.68 -15.09
C THR A 84 2.74 -11.48 -15.48
N LEU A 85 3.63 -11.05 -14.59
CA LEU A 85 4.69 -10.09 -14.91
C LEU A 85 5.72 -10.76 -15.84
N TRP A 86 5.58 -10.61 -17.15
CA TRP A 86 6.68 -10.88 -18.08
C TRP A 86 7.61 -9.68 -18.10
N LEU A 87 8.47 -9.55 -17.08
CA LEU A 87 9.66 -8.70 -17.18
C LEU A 87 10.76 -9.54 -17.82
N VAL A 88 10.91 -9.47 -19.14
CA VAL A 88 12.21 -9.74 -19.76
C VAL A 88 13.02 -8.47 -19.57
N GLN A 89 13.88 -8.43 -18.55
CA GLN A 89 14.97 -7.46 -18.55
C GLN A 89 16.03 -7.95 -19.52
N VAL A 90 16.20 -7.24 -20.63
CA VAL A 90 17.44 -7.32 -21.41
C VAL A 90 18.43 -6.37 -20.73
N ALA A 91 19.57 -6.91 -20.32
CA ALA A 91 20.71 -6.13 -19.86
C ALA A 91 21.43 -5.49 -21.05
#